data_AF-A0A917P4A4-F1
#
_entry.id   AF-A0A917P4A4-F1
#
_cell.length_a   1.000
_cell.length_b   1.000
_cell.length_c   1.000
_cell.angle_alpha   90.00
_cell.angle_beta   90.00
_cell.angle_gamma   90.00
#
_symmetry.space_group_name_H-M   'P 1'
#
loop_
_entity.id
_entity.type
_entity.pdbx_description
1 polymer ?
#
loop_
_entity_poly.entity_id
_entity_poly.type
_entity_poly.pdbx_seq_one_letter_code
_entity_poly.pdbx_strand_id
1 'polypeptide(L)'
;MRLQAPRRLRNKGRYVLLALVALAGGTAWLNRAGSGTDPLLPGRARAAMQAGGVTGTAGAGGVQVTQGTPCLNAPAGTEAPAPPPRLSGRLGLYVAVVDPVTLQPRRVVSHDPDGVFPLASTYKQAVLWAVLRQKDAGTLRLSETFEVTPGTQSLGNYPYDHSDVPTLAARMIHNSDNTATDLLHRRVGLQAVQDVADTLGLCRTRLILPTKDWWTAQAGLSGNFPGAAAFASLRGPELLRAAQALDEDARRNRADVLQRRLNDYFDHRYAPDTDLGTQNVSTPAEFAHLVAAEFLRSGLSADAQQMQRSVMATGFGRTRLQAPVTYWGGKGGNGWRLLTFSGYLHTAGGEDVVYAFMQHGADQEYTMHNTGAAFAWINAAMKTVLLEGDGGHVQPDAAAAPTAARPAMPTAP
;
A
#
# COMPACT_ATOMS: atom_id res chain seq x y z
N MET A 1 16.76 -1.42 50.52
CA MET A 1 15.73 -0.41 50.18
C MET A 1 15.55 -0.44 48.66
N ARG A 2 14.56 -1.17 48.15
CA ARG A 2 14.32 -1.35 46.71
C ARG A 2 13.57 -0.11 46.19
N LEU A 3 14.23 0.69 45.34
CA LEU A 3 13.59 1.79 44.64
C LEU A 3 12.64 1.23 43.58
N GLN A 4 11.34 1.41 43.82
CA GLN A 4 10.28 1.14 42.85
C GLN A 4 10.40 2.14 41.68
N ALA A 5 10.42 1.62 40.46
CA ALA A 5 10.30 2.44 39.26
C ALA A 5 8.90 3.11 39.20
N PRO A 6 8.80 4.36 38.74
CA PRO A 6 7.56 5.12 38.80
C PRO A 6 6.50 4.55 37.85
N ARG A 7 5.27 4.43 38.36
CA ARG A 7 4.03 4.15 37.63
C ARG A 7 3.73 5.26 36.61
N ARG A 8 4.34 5.22 35.43
CA ARG A 8 3.82 5.88 34.23
C ARG A 8 4.09 4.95 33.06
N LEU A 9 3.04 4.28 32.57
CA LEU A 9 2.87 3.71 31.23
C LEU A 9 1.63 2.80 31.26
N ARG A 10 0.45 3.38 31.45
CA ARG A 10 -0.83 2.65 31.41
C ARG A 10 -1.68 2.93 30.16
N ASN A 11 -1.12 3.64 29.17
CA ASN A 11 -1.78 3.98 27.89
C ASN A 11 -0.96 3.51 26.67
N LYS A 12 -0.51 2.25 26.65
CA LYS A 12 0.30 1.66 25.56
C LYS A 12 -0.51 0.99 24.43
N GLY A 13 -1.81 1.27 24.30
CA GLY A 13 -2.69 0.69 23.26
C GLY A 13 -2.70 1.42 21.91
N ARG A 14 -1.69 2.26 21.60
CA ARG A 14 -1.71 3.17 20.43
C ARG A 14 -0.85 2.76 19.25
N TYR A 15 -0.06 1.70 19.35
CA TYR A 15 1.02 1.41 18.37
C TYR A 15 0.56 0.70 17.09
N VAL A 16 -0.71 0.27 17.04
CA VAL A 16 -1.40 -0.15 15.79
C VAL A 16 -2.44 0.89 15.35
N LEU A 17 -2.69 1.92 16.16
CA LEU A 17 -3.95 2.69 16.13
C LEU A 17 -3.83 4.15 15.65
N LEU A 18 -2.67 4.60 15.16
CA LEU A 18 -2.55 5.93 14.54
C LEU A 18 -2.40 5.80 13.02
N ALA A 19 -3.46 5.26 12.42
CA ALA A 19 -3.94 5.79 11.15
C ALA A 19 -4.02 7.31 11.26
N LEU A 20 -3.47 8.02 10.28
CA LEU A 20 -3.40 9.48 10.21
C LEU A 20 -4.74 10.14 10.54
N VAL A 21 -4.85 10.65 11.77
CA VAL A 21 -5.75 11.75 12.09
C VAL A 21 -4.85 12.91 12.49
N ALA A 22 -4.46 13.68 11.49
CA ALA A 22 -3.88 14.99 11.68
C ALA A 22 -4.63 15.98 10.77
N LEU A 23 -5.57 16.69 11.39
CA LEU A 23 -6.07 18.02 11.03
C LEU A 23 -6.44 18.26 9.55
N ALA A 24 -7.68 17.95 9.20
CA ALA A 24 -8.44 18.76 8.25
C ALA A 24 -9.80 19.06 8.88
N GLY A 25 -10.02 20.34 9.19
CA GLY A 25 -11.29 20.85 9.69
C GLY A 25 -12.42 20.48 8.73
N GLY A 26 -13.56 20.12 9.33
CA GLY A 26 -14.76 19.79 8.58
C GLY A 26 -15.22 20.97 7.75
N THR A 27 -15.57 20.68 6.50
CA THR A 27 -16.65 21.39 5.80
C THR A 27 -17.53 20.34 5.15
N ALA A 28 -18.79 20.34 5.59
CA ALA A 28 -19.86 19.47 5.16
C ALA A 28 -20.03 19.52 3.63
N TRP A 29 -20.11 18.35 3.02
CA TRP A 29 -20.77 18.20 1.72
C TRP A 29 -22.19 17.69 1.98
N LEU A 30 -23.14 18.61 1.85
CA LEU A 30 -24.56 18.41 2.07
C LEU A 30 -25.16 17.58 0.94
N ASN A 31 -25.84 16.50 1.33
CA ASN A 31 -26.85 15.83 0.51
C ASN A 31 -27.93 16.83 0.10
N ARG A 32 -28.14 16.96 -1.21
CA ARG A 32 -29.35 17.56 -1.79
C ARG A 32 -30.01 16.49 -2.65
N ALA A 33 -30.89 15.71 -2.02
CA ALA A 33 -31.90 14.92 -2.71
C ALA A 33 -33.24 15.25 -2.05
N GLY A 34 -34.17 15.74 -2.87
CA GLY A 34 -35.41 16.35 -2.45
C GLY A 34 -36.39 15.39 -1.78
N SER A 35 -37.17 16.00 -0.89
CA SER A 35 -38.41 15.51 -0.31
C SER A 35 -39.43 15.10 -1.38
N GLY A 36 -40.05 13.94 -1.20
CA GLY A 36 -41.19 13.50 -1.98
C GLY A 36 -41.83 12.25 -1.38
N THR A 37 -42.58 12.47 -0.30
CA THR A 37 -43.76 11.70 0.18
C THR A 37 -43.93 10.24 -0.28
N ASP A 38 -43.80 9.33 0.69
CA ASP A 38 -44.52 8.05 0.78
C ASP A 38 -46.05 8.27 0.65
N PRO A 39 -46.86 7.30 0.16
CA PRO A 39 -47.06 6.09 0.96
C PRO A 39 -47.47 4.78 0.22
N LEU A 40 -47.49 3.71 1.02
CA LEU A 40 -48.28 2.46 0.94
C LEU A 40 -47.61 1.19 0.36
N LEU A 41 -47.22 0.32 1.29
CA LEU A 41 -47.19 -1.15 1.14
C LEU A 41 -48.61 -1.68 0.84
N PRO A 42 -48.75 -2.77 0.05
CA PRO A 42 -48.76 -4.10 0.67
C PRO A 42 -48.16 -5.21 -0.20
N GLY A 43 -47.77 -6.32 0.43
CA GLY A 43 -47.73 -7.62 -0.25
C GLY A 43 -46.52 -8.49 0.07
N ARG A 44 -46.68 -9.38 1.05
CA ARG A 44 -45.83 -10.55 1.25
C ARG A 44 -45.86 -11.44 -0.01
N ALA A 45 -44.69 -11.81 -0.51
CA ALA A 45 -44.52 -13.04 -1.27
C ALA A 45 -43.16 -13.68 -0.93
N ARG A 46 -43.22 -14.79 -0.18
CA ARG A 46 -42.12 -15.74 -0.07
C ARG A 46 -41.97 -16.42 -1.43
N ALA A 47 -40.87 -16.17 -2.12
CA ALA A 47 -40.46 -17.01 -3.25
C ALA A 47 -39.40 -18.00 -2.76
N ALA A 48 -39.74 -19.29 -2.82
CA ALA A 48 -38.84 -20.39 -2.60
C ALA A 48 -37.80 -20.42 -3.74
N MET A 49 -36.52 -20.26 -3.43
CA MET A 49 -35.43 -20.56 -4.36
C MET A 49 -35.30 -22.09 -4.44
N GLN A 50 -35.79 -22.66 -5.55
CA GLN A 50 -35.44 -24.00 -5.96
C GLN A 50 -33.98 -24.03 -6.43
N ALA A 51 -33.26 -25.03 -5.93
CA ALA A 51 -31.92 -25.38 -6.38
C ALA A 51 -31.98 -25.93 -7.82
N GLY A 52 -31.62 -25.09 -8.79
CA GLY A 52 -31.32 -25.51 -10.15
C GLY A 52 -29.83 -25.58 -10.35
N GLY A 53 -29.29 -26.80 -10.44
CA GLY A 53 -27.90 -27.02 -10.82
C GLY A 53 -27.64 -26.54 -12.25
N VAL A 54 -26.65 -25.67 -12.40
CA VAL A 54 -26.08 -25.32 -13.70
C VAL A 54 -24.58 -25.56 -13.61
N THR A 55 -24.15 -26.67 -14.19
CA THR A 55 -22.75 -26.92 -14.56
C THR A 55 -22.38 -25.96 -15.68
N GLY A 56 -21.86 -24.79 -15.30
CA GLY A 56 -21.28 -23.81 -16.21
C GLY A 56 -19.77 -23.76 -16.02
N THR A 57 -19.02 -24.33 -16.96
CA THR A 57 -17.58 -24.14 -17.11
C THR A 57 -17.31 -22.69 -17.50
N ALA A 58 -17.06 -21.84 -16.51
CA ALA A 58 -16.49 -20.52 -16.73
C ALA A 58 -14.97 -20.65 -16.91
N GLY A 59 -14.50 -20.40 -18.13
CA GLY A 59 -13.08 -20.32 -18.44
C GLY A 59 -12.44 -19.14 -17.71
N ALA A 60 -11.85 -19.42 -16.55
CA ALA A 60 -10.80 -18.58 -16.01
C ALA A 60 -9.58 -18.75 -16.95
N GLY A 61 -9.29 -17.72 -17.73
CA GLY A 61 -7.98 -17.55 -18.36
C GLY A 61 -6.93 -17.33 -17.26
N GLY A 62 -6.65 -18.37 -16.48
CA GLY A 62 -5.52 -18.39 -15.57
C GLY A 62 -4.27 -18.39 -16.43
N VAL A 63 -3.53 -17.29 -16.38
CA VAL A 63 -2.13 -17.31 -16.79
C VAL A 63 -1.47 -18.32 -15.86
N GLN A 64 -1.23 -19.53 -16.36
CA GLN A 64 -0.39 -20.50 -15.67
C GLN A 64 1.00 -19.88 -15.60
N VAL A 65 1.40 -19.42 -14.42
CA VAL A 65 2.80 -19.09 -14.14
C VAL A 65 3.57 -20.40 -14.33
N THR A 66 4.20 -20.55 -15.50
CA THR A 66 5.04 -21.70 -15.80
C THR A 66 6.17 -21.76 -14.78
N GLN A 67 6.33 -22.90 -14.12
CA GLN A 67 7.50 -23.15 -13.30
C GLN A 67 8.76 -22.90 -14.14
N GLY A 68 9.57 -21.91 -13.75
CA GLY A 68 10.82 -21.57 -14.44
C GLY A 68 10.95 -20.13 -14.94
N THR A 69 9.91 -19.29 -14.87
CA THR A 69 10.09 -17.85 -15.15
C THR A 69 10.95 -17.23 -14.04
N PRO A 70 12.12 -16.66 -14.36
CA PRO A 70 12.95 -16.01 -13.36
C PRO A 70 12.20 -14.83 -12.76
N CYS A 71 12.39 -14.63 -11.46
CA CYS A 71 11.84 -13.48 -10.74
C CYS A 71 12.26 -12.17 -11.41
N LEU A 72 11.40 -11.16 -11.37
CA LEU A 72 11.78 -9.81 -11.79
C LEU A 72 12.93 -9.34 -10.90
N ASN A 73 14.13 -9.25 -11.47
CA ASN A 73 15.27 -8.64 -10.81
C ASN A 73 15.26 -7.14 -11.08
N ALA A 74 15.77 -6.37 -10.11
CA ALA A 74 15.95 -4.95 -10.33
C ALA A 74 16.87 -4.72 -11.53
N PRO A 75 16.51 -3.83 -12.48
CA PRO A 75 17.42 -3.41 -13.53
C PRO A 75 18.66 -2.74 -12.91
N ALA A 76 19.76 -2.71 -13.68
CA ALA A 76 20.89 -1.86 -13.33
C ALA A 76 20.45 -0.39 -13.24
N GLY A 77 20.98 0.32 -12.26
CA GLY A 77 20.65 1.72 -11.99
C GLY A 77 21.75 2.42 -11.21
N THR A 78 21.50 3.67 -10.86
CA THR A 78 22.40 4.44 -10.00
C THR A 78 22.11 4.12 -8.53
N GLU A 79 23.14 3.96 -7.72
CA GLU A 79 22.95 3.82 -6.26
C GLU A 79 22.28 5.07 -5.69
N ALA A 80 21.34 4.89 -4.76
CA ALA A 80 20.68 6.00 -4.09
C ALA A 80 21.68 6.87 -3.30
N PRO A 81 21.40 8.16 -3.12
CA PRO A 81 22.16 8.99 -2.18
C PRO A 81 22.19 8.36 -0.79
N ALA A 82 23.17 8.72 0.04
CA ALA A 82 23.22 8.20 1.41
C ALA A 82 21.89 8.47 2.17
N PRO A 83 21.33 7.47 2.87
CA PRO A 83 20.10 7.65 3.62
C PRO A 83 20.30 8.67 4.75
N PRO A 84 19.28 9.50 5.06
CA PRO A 84 19.34 10.39 6.21
C PRO A 84 19.66 9.62 7.51
N PRO A 85 20.56 10.11 8.39
CA PRO A 85 21.06 9.36 9.56
C PRO A 85 19.99 8.87 10.55
N ARG A 86 18.80 9.46 10.53
CA ARG A 86 17.67 9.07 11.38
C ARG A 86 17.00 7.77 10.92
N LEU A 87 17.17 7.38 9.67
CA LEU A 87 16.66 6.12 9.15
C LEU A 87 17.61 5.00 9.57
N SER A 88 17.14 4.12 10.45
CA SER A 88 17.87 2.93 10.90
C SER A 88 17.11 1.65 10.57
N GLY A 89 17.72 0.50 10.86
CA GLY A 89 17.26 -0.81 10.41
C GLY A 89 17.67 -1.11 8.98
N ARG A 90 17.03 -2.10 8.36
CA ARG A 90 17.17 -2.37 6.93
C ARG A 90 16.38 -1.33 6.14
N LEU A 91 17.00 -0.79 5.11
CA LEU A 91 16.42 0.23 4.24
C LEU A 91 16.39 -0.28 2.80
N GLY A 92 15.30 -0.03 2.11
CA GLY A 92 15.14 -0.27 0.69
C GLY A 92 14.52 0.96 0.03
N LEU A 93 15.06 1.36 -1.12
CA LEU A 93 14.55 2.46 -1.92
C LEU A 93 14.64 2.10 -3.40
N TYR A 94 13.59 2.38 -4.14
CA TYR A 94 13.58 2.30 -5.59
C TYR A 94 12.80 3.48 -6.13
N VAL A 95 13.40 4.26 -7.02
CA VAL A 95 12.76 5.34 -7.76
C VAL A 95 13.12 5.18 -9.23
N ALA A 96 12.12 5.20 -10.11
CA ALA A 96 12.35 5.04 -11.54
C ALA A 96 11.44 5.91 -12.39
N VAL A 97 12.01 6.44 -13.47
CA VAL A 97 11.24 6.90 -14.64
C VAL A 97 10.91 5.67 -15.47
N VAL A 98 9.64 5.50 -15.84
CA VAL A 98 9.13 4.29 -16.46
C VAL A 98 8.54 4.61 -17.83
N ASP A 99 8.83 3.77 -18.81
CA ASP A 99 8.14 3.83 -20.10
C ASP A 99 6.67 3.37 -19.94
N PRO A 100 5.68 4.21 -20.27
CA PRO A 100 4.27 3.90 -19.98
C PRO A 100 3.69 2.77 -20.85
N VAL A 101 4.36 2.43 -21.96
CA VAL A 101 3.88 1.39 -22.88
C VAL A 101 4.43 0.02 -22.46
N THR A 102 5.73 -0.04 -22.19
CA THR A 102 6.47 -1.29 -21.91
C THR A 102 6.62 -1.59 -20.43
N LEU A 103 6.37 -0.61 -19.55
CA LEU A 103 6.69 -0.61 -18.12
C LEU A 103 8.17 -0.79 -17.80
N GLN A 104 9.05 -0.73 -18.81
CA GLN A 104 10.47 -0.84 -18.59
C GLN A 104 10.99 0.47 -17.99
N PRO A 105 11.80 0.39 -16.93
CA PRO A 105 12.42 1.56 -16.35
C PRO A 105 13.45 2.13 -17.33
N ARG A 106 13.37 3.43 -17.59
CA ARG A 106 14.32 4.17 -18.44
C ARG A 106 15.51 4.69 -17.64
N ARG A 107 15.26 5.10 -16.38
CA ARG A 107 16.24 5.60 -15.43
C ARG A 107 15.86 5.10 -14.05
N VAL A 108 16.85 4.66 -13.27
CA VAL A 108 16.65 4.06 -11.95
C VAL A 108 17.64 4.61 -10.95
N VAL A 109 17.14 4.91 -9.76
CA VAL A 109 17.93 5.19 -8.56
C VAL A 109 17.44 4.27 -7.45
N SER A 110 18.33 3.49 -6.84
CA SER A 110 17.90 2.48 -5.86
C SER A 110 18.94 2.14 -4.78
N HIS A 111 18.45 1.55 -3.70
CA HIS A 111 19.22 0.98 -2.60
C HIS A 111 18.51 -0.29 -2.12
N ASP A 112 19.23 -1.41 -2.00
CA ASP A 112 18.66 -2.74 -1.70
C ASP A 112 17.36 -3.05 -2.48
N PRO A 113 17.35 -2.89 -3.83
CA PRO A 113 16.12 -2.98 -4.61
C PRO A 113 15.50 -4.38 -4.65
N ASP A 114 16.29 -5.39 -4.32
CA ASP A 114 15.96 -6.81 -4.35
C ASP A 114 15.75 -7.42 -2.96
N GLY A 115 16.03 -6.65 -1.89
CA GLY A 115 15.78 -7.05 -0.52
C GLY A 115 14.27 -7.22 -0.26
N VAL A 116 13.92 -8.25 0.51
CA VAL A 116 12.51 -8.51 0.89
C VAL A 116 12.18 -7.77 2.19
N PHE A 117 11.07 -7.03 2.15
CA PHE A 117 10.57 -6.23 3.27
C PHE A 117 9.07 -6.47 3.49
N PRO A 118 8.57 -6.32 4.73
CA PRO A 118 7.14 -6.26 4.98
C PRO A 118 6.55 -4.98 4.39
N LEU A 119 5.36 -5.08 3.80
CA LEU A 119 4.70 -3.94 3.14
C LEU A 119 3.95 -3.03 4.10
N ALA A 120 3.64 -3.49 5.32
CA ALA A 120 2.63 -2.83 6.16
C ALA A 120 1.37 -2.52 5.33
N SER A 121 0.83 -1.30 5.42
CA SER A 121 -0.39 -0.90 4.70
C SER A 121 -0.19 -0.42 3.25
N THR A 122 1.02 -0.44 2.68
CA THR A 122 1.16 -0.08 1.25
C THR A 122 0.52 -1.09 0.32
N TYR A 123 0.41 -2.36 0.74
CA TYR A 123 -0.25 -3.43 -0.04
C TYR A 123 -1.72 -3.14 -0.38
N LYS A 124 -2.37 -2.19 0.32
CA LYS A 124 -3.77 -1.81 0.10
C LYS A 124 -4.04 -1.26 -1.31
N GLN A 125 -3.00 -0.79 -2.01
CA GLN A 125 -3.03 -0.52 -3.46
C GLN A 125 -3.44 -1.74 -4.27
N ALA A 126 -2.82 -2.90 -4.00
CA ALA A 126 -3.16 -4.15 -4.66
C ALA A 126 -4.61 -4.59 -4.39
N VAL A 127 -5.11 -4.35 -3.16
CA VAL A 127 -6.52 -4.62 -2.82
C VAL A 127 -7.45 -3.74 -3.65
N LEU A 128 -7.16 -2.43 -3.77
CA LEU A 128 -7.94 -1.53 -4.61
C LEU A 128 -7.95 -1.99 -6.07
N TRP A 129 -6.79 -2.36 -6.61
CA TRP A 129 -6.69 -2.84 -7.99
C TRP A 129 -7.52 -4.10 -8.22
N ALA A 130 -7.46 -5.08 -7.30
CA ALA A 130 -8.27 -6.29 -7.37
C ALA A 130 -9.79 -6.01 -7.31
N VAL A 131 -10.22 -5.08 -6.44
CA VAL A 131 -11.62 -4.63 -6.36
C VAL A 131 -12.10 -4.05 -7.69
N LEU A 132 -11.30 -3.19 -8.30
CA LEU A 132 -11.66 -2.54 -9.56
C LEU A 132 -11.67 -3.51 -10.74
N ARG A 133 -10.76 -4.50 -10.76
CA ARG A 133 -10.81 -5.59 -11.74
C ARG A 133 -12.11 -6.40 -11.64
N GLN A 134 -12.59 -6.68 -10.42
CA GLN A 134 -13.86 -7.38 -10.24
C GLN A 134 -15.09 -6.53 -10.53
N LYS A 135 -15.02 -5.21 -10.28
CA LYS A 135 -16.04 -4.27 -10.77
C LYS A 135 -16.15 -4.38 -12.29
N ASP A 136 -15.03 -4.35 -13.01
CA ASP A 136 -15.04 -4.39 -14.48
C ASP A 136 -15.46 -5.74 -15.04
N ALA A 137 -15.13 -6.83 -14.35
CA ALA A 137 -15.61 -8.17 -14.67
C ALA A 137 -17.11 -8.38 -14.35
N GLY A 138 -17.78 -7.41 -13.71
CA GLY A 138 -19.18 -7.51 -13.32
C GLY A 138 -19.44 -8.46 -12.13
N THR A 139 -18.40 -8.94 -11.45
CA THR A 139 -18.52 -9.87 -10.30
C THR A 139 -18.63 -9.15 -8.95
N LEU A 140 -18.44 -7.82 -8.94
CA LEU A 140 -18.59 -6.96 -7.78
C LEU A 140 -19.38 -5.70 -8.17
N ARG A 141 -20.39 -5.35 -7.36
CA ARG A 141 -21.17 -4.11 -7.55
C ARG A 141 -20.69 -3.05 -6.58
N LEU A 142 -20.51 -1.82 -7.05
CA LEU A 142 -20.06 -0.72 -6.19
C LEU A 142 -21.05 -0.39 -5.07
N SER A 143 -22.34 -0.62 -5.30
CA SER A 143 -23.41 -0.43 -4.32
C SER A 143 -23.54 -1.57 -3.29
N GLU A 144 -22.70 -2.59 -3.36
CA GLU A 144 -22.67 -3.63 -2.33
C GLU A 144 -22.24 -3.03 -1.00
N THR A 145 -23.02 -3.29 0.06
CA THR A 145 -22.79 -2.77 1.41
C THR A 145 -22.28 -3.86 2.35
N PHE A 146 -21.46 -3.46 3.32
CA PHE A 146 -20.78 -4.41 4.21
C PHE A 146 -21.07 -4.14 5.67
N GLU A 147 -21.39 -5.20 6.41
CA GLU A 147 -21.54 -5.14 7.86
C GLU A 147 -20.21 -5.41 8.58
N VAL A 148 -19.91 -4.58 9.59
CA VAL A 148 -18.82 -4.86 10.51
C VAL A 148 -19.33 -5.71 11.67
N THR A 149 -18.78 -6.91 11.78
CA THR A 149 -19.06 -7.90 12.82
C THR A 149 -17.80 -8.14 13.65
N PRO A 150 -17.87 -8.82 14.81
CA PRO A 150 -16.67 -9.20 15.56
C PRO A 150 -15.65 -10.00 14.73
N GLY A 151 -16.12 -10.78 13.74
CA GLY A 151 -15.26 -11.58 12.87
C GLY A 151 -14.59 -10.76 11.77
N THR A 152 -15.28 -9.76 11.21
CA THR A 152 -14.76 -8.91 10.13
C THR A 152 -14.02 -7.67 10.63
N GLN A 153 -14.27 -7.26 11.88
CA GLN A 153 -13.55 -6.19 12.55
C GLN A 153 -12.05 -6.51 12.66
N SER A 154 -11.22 -5.60 12.13
CA SER A 154 -9.78 -5.58 12.33
C SER A 154 -9.38 -4.56 13.41
N LEU A 155 -8.07 -4.30 13.58
CA LEU A 155 -7.56 -3.35 14.56
C LEU A 155 -7.65 -1.90 14.06
N GLY A 156 -8.12 -0.99 14.91
CA GLY A 156 -8.35 0.41 14.58
C GLY A 156 -9.72 0.89 15.03
N ASN A 157 -10.02 2.15 14.75
CA ASN A 157 -11.38 2.69 14.86
C ASN A 157 -12.06 2.58 13.50
N TYR A 158 -13.31 2.16 13.49
CA TYR A 158 -14.10 1.96 12.27
C TYR A 158 -15.58 2.14 12.61
N PRO A 159 -16.40 2.66 11.69
CA PRO A 159 -17.83 2.83 11.89
C PRO A 159 -18.61 1.54 11.57
N TYR A 160 -19.80 1.41 12.17
CA TYR A 160 -20.76 0.34 11.91
C TYR A 160 -21.93 0.92 11.08
N ASP A 161 -21.66 1.22 9.82
CA ASP A 161 -22.53 2.10 9.01
C ASP A 161 -22.95 1.51 7.66
N HIS A 162 -22.77 0.19 7.46
CA HIS A 162 -23.10 -0.50 6.21
C HIS A 162 -22.48 0.17 4.97
N SER A 163 -21.23 0.61 5.09
CA SER A 163 -20.51 1.26 3.99
C SER A 163 -20.48 0.44 2.72
N ASP A 164 -20.57 1.14 1.59
CA ASP A 164 -20.44 0.57 0.25
C ASP A 164 -18.97 0.48 -0.21
N VAL A 165 -18.74 -0.12 -1.39
CA VAL A 165 -17.37 -0.32 -1.92
C VAL A 165 -16.60 0.99 -2.08
N PRO A 166 -17.14 2.06 -2.72
CA PRO A 166 -16.44 3.34 -2.80
C PRO A 166 -16.06 3.93 -1.44
N THR A 167 -16.97 3.87 -0.45
CA THR A 167 -16.71 4.39 0.89
C THR A 167 -15.60 3.60 1.59
N LEU A 168 -15.64 2.27 1.51
CA LEU A 168 -14.58 1.42 2.06
C LEU A 168 -13.24 1.64 1.36
N ALA A 169 -13.23 1.77 0.02
CA ALA A 169 -12.02 2.01 -0.76
C ALA A 169 -11.35 3.35 -0.37
N ALA A 170 -12.15 4.40 -0.23
CA ALA A 170 -11.68 5.71 0.22
C ALA A 170 -11.04 5.62 1.63
N ARG A 171 -11.72 5.00 2.60
CA ARG A 171 -11.18 4.83 3.97
C ARG A 171 -9.93 3.96 4.00
N MET A 172 -9.91 2.89 3.22
CA MET A 172 -8.76 1.99 3.08
C MET A 172 -7.51 2.74 2.61
N ILE A 173 -7.64 3.62 1.61
CA ILE A 173 -6.48 4.34 1.06
C ILE A 173 -6.14 5.59 1.87
N HIS A 174 -7.13 6.46 2.13
CA HIS A 174 -6.95 7.74 2.81
C HIS A 174 -6.57 7.55 4.29
N ASN A 175 -7.38 6.80 5.03
CA ASN A 175 -7.18 6.60 6.47
C ASN A 175 -6.36 5.35 6.78
N SER A 176 -6.02 4.52 5.80
CA SER A 176 -5.42 3.22 6.07
C SER A 176 -6.30 2.33 6.95
N ASP A 177 -7.62 2.41 6.81
CA ASP A 177 -8.58 1.63 7.61
C ASP A 177 -8.38 0.12 7.36
N ASN A 178 -8.08 -0.64 8.43
CA ASN A 178 -7.81 -2.07 8.36
C ASN A 178 -9.07 -2.91 8.21
N THR A 179 -10.19 -2.49 8.82
CA THR A 179 -11.47 -3.20 8.68
C THR A 179 -12.00 -3.05 7.26
N ALA A 180 -11.93 -1.84 6.68
CA ALA A 180 -12.30 -1.62 5.29
C ALA A 180 -11.42 -2.43 4.33
N THR A 181 -10.11 -2.51 4.60
CA THR A 181 -9.18 -3.34 3.82
C THR A 181 -9.59 -4.81 3.85
N ASP A 182 -9.83 -5.32 5.05
CA ASP A 182 -10.14 -6.72 5.30
C ASP A 182 -11.48 -7.14 4.68
N LEU A 183 -12.50 -6.28 4.73
CA LEU A 183 -13.78 -6.49 4.06
C LEU A 183 -13.60 -6.58 2.54
N LEU A 184 -12.89 -5.62 1.93
CA LEU A 184 -12.66 -5.58 0.50
C LEU A 184 -11.78 -6.74 0.01
N HIS A 185 -10.68 -7.04 0.72
CA HIS A 185 -9.79 -8.15 0.40
C HIS A 185 -10.54 -9.48 0.44
N ARG A 186 -11.31 -9.76 1.51
CA ARG A 186 -12.12 -10.98 1.59
C ARG A 186 -13.20 -11.02 0.51
N ARG A 187 -13.79 -9.88 0.17
CA ARG A 187 -14.85 -9.81 -0.84
C ARG A 187 -14.33 -10.18 -2.24
N VAL A 188 -13.15 -9.72 -2.61
CA VAL A 188 -12.53 -10.11 -3.88
C VAL A 188 -11.91 -11.51 -3.81
N GLY A 189 -11.57 -11.96 -2.61
CA GLY A 189 -10.94 -13.25 -2.34
C GLY A 189 -9.42 -13.12 -2.27
N LEU A 190 -8.82 -13.93 -1.38
CA LEU A 190 -7.38 -13.84 -1.06
C LEU A 190 -6.50 -14.05 -2.31
N GLN A 191 -6.84 -15.03 -3.13
CA GLN A 191 -6.11 -15.31 -4.37
C GLN A 191 -6.19 -14.16 -5.36
N ALA A 192 -7.35 -13.48 -5.47
CA ALA A 192 -7.50 -12.37 -6.43
C ALA A 192 -6.56 -11.18 -6.13
N VAL A 193 -6.20 -10.98 -4.86
CA VAL A 193 -5.20 -9.97 -4.48
C VAL A 193 -3.78 -10.48 -4.72
N GLN A 194 -3.50 -11.76 -4.48
CA GLN A 194 -2.20 -12.35 -4.84
C GLN A 194 -1.99 -12.35 -6.38
N ASP A 195 -3.05 -12.56 -7.16
CA ASP A 195 -3.01 -12.61 -8.62
C ASP A 195 -2.52 -11.31 -9.26
N VAL A 196 -2.67 -10.15 -8.60
CA VAL A 196 -2.11 -8.89 -9.14
C VAL A 196 -0.58 -8.90 -9.17
N ALA A 197 0.07 -9.68 -8.29
CA ALA A 197 1.51 -9.90 -8.32
C ALA A 197 1.89 -11.09 -9.21
N ASP A 198 1.15 -12.20 -9.13
CA ASP A 198 1.47 -13.43 -9.87
C ASP A 198 1.39 -13.21 -11.38
N THR A 199 0.37 -12.46 -11.85
CA THR A 199 0.21 -12.13 -13.28
C THR A 199 1.30 -11.22 -13.84
N LEU A 200 2.02 -10.50 -12.96
CA LEU A 200 3.17 -9.68 -13.30
C LEU A 200 4.51 -10.42 -13.12
N GLY A 201 4.50 -11.69 -12.67
CA GLY A 201 5.71 -12.48 -12.44
C GLY A 201 6.53 -12.03 -11.21
N LEU A 202 5.91 -11.35 -10.24
CA LEU A 202 6.57 -10.79 -9.06
C LEU A 202 6.77 -11.86 -7.98
N CYS A 203 7.73 -12.74 -8.20
CA CYS A 203 7.88 -13.97 -7.42
C CYS A 203 8.21 -13.76 -5.93
N ARG A 204 8.76 -12.60 -5.53
CA ARG A 204 9.10 -12.25 -4.14
C ARG A 204 8.01 -11.40 -3.48
N THR A 205 6.89 -11.20 -4.18
CA THR A 205 5.77 -10.41 -3.71
C THR A 205 4.65 -11.33 -3.22
N ARG A 206 4.30 -11.20 -1.93
CA ARG A 206 3.17 -11.89 -1.31
C ARG A 206 2.18 -10.87 -0.78
N LEU A 207 0.92 -10.97 -1.24
CA LEU A 207 -0.17 -10.05 -0.95
C LEU A 207 -1.43 -10.75 -0.41
N ILE A 208 -1.34 -12.06 -0.17
CA ILE A 208 -2.49 -12.93 0.08
C ILE A 208 -3.19 -12.74 1.43
N LEU A 209 -2.56 -12.07 2.40
CA LEU A 209 -3.11 -11.97 3.76
C LEU A 209 -3.85 -10.65 4.00
N PRO A 210 -5.09 -10.70 4.51
CA PRO A 210 -5.74 -9.58 5.19
C PRO A 210 -4.92 -9.12 6.40
N THR A 211 -5.21 -7.92 6.89
CA THR A 211 -4.48 -7.34 8.02
C THR A 211 -4.68 -8.12 9.32
N LYS A 212 -5.91 -8.56 9.59
CA LYS A 212 -6.22 -9.35 10.80
C LYS A 212 -5.52 -10.70 10.80
N ASP A 213 -5.25 -11.25 9.63
CA ASP A 213 -4.69 -12.59 9.45
C ASP A 213 -3.20 -12.60 9.79
N TRP A 214 -2.42 -11.64 9.25
CA TRP A 214 -1.01 -11.54 9.62
C TRP A 214 -0.85 -11.26 11.12
N TRP A 215 -1.77 -10.51 11.72
CA TRP A 215 -1.72 -10.22 13.15
C TRP A 215 -2.12 -11.42 13.99
N THR A 216 -3.07 -12.21 13.52
CA THR A 216 -3.44 -13.49 14.13
C THR A 216 -2.24 -14.43 14.14
N ALA A 217 -1.49 -14.50 13.04
CA ALA A 217 -0.27 -15.27 12.95
C ALA A 217 0.81 -14.77 13.94
N GLN A 218 1.10 -13.46 13.96
CA GLN A 218 2.08 -12.86 14.88
C GLN A 218 1.71 -13.06 16.35
N ALA A 219 0.42 -12.93 16.68
CA ALA A 219 -0.08 -13.11 18.03
C ALA A 219 -0.04 -14.57 18.52
N GLY A 220 0.18 -15.54 17.62
CA GLY A 220 0.10 -16.98 17.91
C GLY A 220 -1.33 -17.43 18.17
N LEU A 221 -2.31 -16.83 17.49
CA LEU A 221 -3.74 -17.08 17.67
C LEU A 221 -4.37 -17.98 16.58
N SER A 222 -3.54 -18.61 15.76
CA SER A 222 -3.99 -19.62 14.79
C SER A 222 -3.26 -20.94 15.06
N GLY A 223 -4.04 -22.00 15.24
CA GLY A 223 -3.50 -23.37 15.35
C GLY A 223 -3.14 -23.96 13.99
N ASN A 224 -3.68 -23.39 12.91
CA ASN A 224 -3.44 -23.82 11.54
C ASN A 224 -2.28 -23.07 10.86
N PHE A 225 -1.71 -22.05 11.49
CA PHE A 225 -0.58 -21.32 10.94
C PHE A 225 0.71 -22.17 11.03
N PRO A 226 1.37 -22.48 9.90
CA PRO A 226 2.52 -23.40 9.90
C PRO A 226 3.80 -22.81 10.50
N GLY A 227 3.75 -21.56 10.97
CA GLY A 227 4.91 -20.79 11.41
C GLY A 227 5.47 -19.89 10.30
N ALA A 228 6.15 -18.83 10.70
CA ALA A 228 6.59 -17.75 9.81
C ALA A 228 7.53 -18.25 8.69
N ALA A 229 8.54 -19.05 9.03
CA ALA A 229 9.49 -19.59 8.06
C ALA A 229 8.82 -20.51 7.03
N ALA A 230 7.96 -21.42 7.48
CA ALA A 230 7.23 -22.33 6.60
C ALA A 230 6.24 -21.57 5.71
N PHE A 231 5.48 -20.63 6.26
CA PHE A 231 4.53 -19.82 5.47
C PHE A 231 5.25 -18.97 4.42
N ALA A 232 6.47 -18.48 4.71
CA ALA A 232 7.30 -17.74 3.76
C ALA A 232 7.75 -18.57 2.54
N SER A 233 7.86 -19.89 2.66
CA SER A 233 8.28 -20.78 1.55
C SER A 233 7.11 -21.29 0.71
N LEU A 234 5.87 -21.21 1.18
CA LEU A 234 4.71 -21.70 0.44
C LEU A 234 4.46 -20.88 -0.84
N ARG A 235 4.00 -21.55 -1.90
CA ARG A 235 3.62 -20.93 -3.18
C ARG A 235 2.33 -21.54 -3.71
N GLY A 236 1.67 -20.84 -4.62
CA GLY A 236 0.51 -21.34 -5.37
C GLY A 236 -0.59 -21.96 -4.47
N PRO A 237 -1.12 -23.14 -4.81
CA PRO A 237 -2.23 -23.76 -4.07
C PRO A 237 -1.94 -24.02 -2.59
N GLU A 238 -0.69 -24.30 -2.21
CA GLU A 238 -0.32 -24.54 -0.81
C GLU A 238 -0.38 -23.26 0.01
N LEU A 239 0.12 -22.15 -0.56
CA LEU A 239 0.02 -20.83 0.05
C LEU A 239 -1.45 -20.44 0.26
N LEU A 240 -2.29 -20.64 -0.77
CA LEU A 240 -3.72 -20.35 -0.69
C LEU A 240 -4.41 -21.15 0.42
N ARG A 241 -4.17 -22.47 0.51
CA ARG A 241 -4.75 -23.30 1.57
C ARG A 241 -4.34 -22.85 2.96
N ALA A 242 -3.05 -22.54 3.16
CA ALA A 242 -2.56 -22.05 4.44
C ALA A 242 -3.14 -20.67 4.80
N ALA A 243 -3.27 -19.77 3.81
CA ALA A 243 -3.89 -18.45 4.00
C ALA A 243 -5.39 -18.58 4.35
N GLN A 244 -6.13 -19.47 3.70
CA GLN A 244 -7.55 -19.72 4.01
C GLN A 244 -7.73 -20.28 5.42
N ALA A 245 -6.89 -21.23 5.84
CA ALA A 245 -6.95 -21.77 7.19
C ALA A 245 -6.61 -20.72 8.26
N LEU A 246 -5.64 -19.84 7.98
CA LEU A 246 -5.33 -18.69 8.83
C LEU A 246 -6.49 -17.69 8.88
N ASP A 247 -7.13 -17.37 7.76
CA ASP A 247 -8.29 -16.47 7.71
C ASP A 247 -9.47 -16.99 8.54
N GLU A 248 -9.74 -18.30 8.46
CA GLU A 248 -10.76 -18.94 9.28
C GLU A 248 -10.50 -18.76 10.78
N ASP A 249 -9.26 -18.95 11.22
CA ASP A 249 -8.87 -18.70 12.61
C ASP A 249 -8.96 -17.21 12.96
N ALA A 250 -8.49 -16.33 12.07
CA ALA A 250 -8.49 -14.89 12.27
C ALA A 250 -9.91 -14.34 12.48
N ARG A 251 -10.89 -14.83 11.73
CA ARG A 251 -12.30 -14.44 11.87
C ARG A 251 -12.95 -14.90 13.18
N ARG A 252 -12.37 -15.86 13.90
CA ARG A 252 -12.84 -16.27 15.24
C ARG A 252 -12.32 -15.36 16.35
N ASN A 253 -11.25 -14.59 16.07
CA ASN A 253 -10.62 -13.72 17.05
C ASN A 253 -11.38 -12.39 17.17
N ARG A 254 -11.80 -12.04 18.39
CA ARG A 254 -12.25 -10.67 18.67
C ARG A 254 -11.05 -9.72 18.60
N ALA A 255 -11.25 -8.54 18.04
CA ALA A 255 -10.20 -7.55 17.87
C ALA A 255 -9.55 -7.11 19.20
N ASP A 256 -10.30 -7.03 20.30
CA ASP A 256 -9.74 -6.66 21.61
C ASP A 256 -8.82 -7.76 22.18
N VAL A 257 -9.15 -9.04 21.95
CA VAL A 257 -8.30 -10.18 22.33
C VAL A 257 -7.04 -10.18 21.47
N LEU A 258 -7.18 -10.01 20.16
CA LEU A 258 -6.07 -9.91 19.22
C LEU A 258 -5.12 -8.77 19.62
N GLN A 259 -5.65 -7.57 19.90
CA GLN A 259 -4.85 -6.43 20.34
C GLN A 259 -4.05 -6.73 21.60
N ARG A 260 -4.66 -7.36 22.62
CA ARG A 260 -3.94 -7.73 23.86
C ARG A 260 -2.81 -8.71 23.59
N ARG A 261 -3.03 -9.69 22.72
CA ARG A 261 -2.02 -10.72 22.38
C ARG A 261 -0.90 -10.17 21.50
N LEU A 262 -1.21 -9.24 20.60
CA LEU A 262 -0.19 -8.50 19.86
C LEU A 262 0.65 -7.61 20.77
N ASN A 263 0.05 -6.92 21.75
CA ASN A 263 0.82 -6.13 22.69
C ASN A 263 1.84 -7.00 23.43
N ASP A 264 1.43 -8.17 23.92
CA ASP A 264 2.32 -9.16 24.52
C ASP A 264 3.43 -9.62 23.55
N TYR A 265 3.07 -9.92 22.29
CA TYR A 265 4.05 -10.26 21.26
C TYR A 265 5.09 -9.15 21.06
N PHE A 266 4.66 -7.90 20.86
CA PHE A 266 5.56 -6.80 20.59
C PHE A 266 6.40 -6.38 21.82
N ASP A 267 5.84 -6.46 23.03
CA ASP A 267 6.55 -6.09 24.26
C ASP A 267 7.59 -7.15 24.68
N HIS A 268 7.41 -8.43 24.31
CA HIS A 268 8.18 -9.53 24.90
C HIS A 268 8.76 -10.56 23.93
N ARG A 269 8.22 -10.69 22.72
CA ARG A 269 8.53 -11.80 21.79
C ARG A 269 8.87 -11.35 20.37
N TYR A 270 8.92 -10.04 20.12
CA TYR A 270 9.14 -9.49 18.79
C TYR A 270 10.44 -10.00 18.18
N ALA A 271 10.34 -10.52 16.95
CA ALA A 271 11.48 -10.89 16.12
C ALA A 271 11.25 -10.34 14.69
N PRO A 272 12.18 -9.54 14.13
CA PRO A 272 12.02 -8.96 12.79
C PRO A 272 11.75 -9.99 11.70
N ASP A 273 12.40 -11.16 11.73
CA ASP A 273 12.23 -12.20 10.71
C ASP A 273 10.82 -12.79 10.69
N THR A 274 10.11 -12.76 11.83
CA THR A 274 8.70 -13.14 11.88
C THR A 274 7.86 -12.27 10.97
N ASP A 275 8.15 -10.95 10.87
CA ASP A 275 7.41 -10.04 9.98
C ASP A 275 7.46 -10.50 8.52
N LEU A 276 8.62 -10.98 8.06
CA LEU A 276 8.80 -11.46 6.68
C LEU A 276 8.01 -12.75 6.42
N GLY A 277 7.81 -13.56 7.45
CA GLY A 277 7.03 -14.78 7.36
C GLY A 277 5.54 -14.64 7.67
N THR A 278 5.09 -13.53 8.25
CA THR A 278 3.67 -13.33 8.60
C THR A 278 2.99 -12.21 7.82
N GLN A 279 3.68 -11.14 7.45
CA GLN A 279 3.07 -10.02 6.73
C GLN A 279 3.06 -10.25 5.22
N ASN A 280 2.31 -9.42 4.50
CA ASN A 280 2.52 -9.24 3.07
C ASN A 280 3.91 -8.61 2.85
N VAL A 281 4.63 -9.09 1.86
CA VAL A 281 6.03 -8.72 1.59
C VAL A 281 6.23 -8.43 0.11
N SER A 282 7.27 -7.66 -0.21
CA SER A 282 7.76 -7.46 -1.57
C SER A 282 9.21 -6.96 -1.51
N THR A 283 9.79 -6.71 -2.67
CA THR A 283 11.01 -5.92 -2.81
C THR A 283 10.69 -4.50 -3.27
N PRO A 284 11.57 -3.51 -3.05
CA PRO A 284 11.38 -2.18 -3.60
C PRO A 284 11.14 -2.19 -5.12
N ALA A 285 11.90 -2.99 -5.88
CA ALA A 285 11.76 -3.08 -7.33
C ALA A 285 10.44 -3.75 -7.76
N GLU A 286 10.09 -4.90 -7.18
CA GLU A 286 8.86 -5.60 -7.55
C GLU A 286 7.62 -4.77 -7.18
N PHE A 287 7.60 -4.14 -6.01
CA PHE A 287 6.47 -3.33 -5.61
C PHE A 287 6.34 -2.05 -6.44
N ALA A 288 7.46 -1.42 -6.82
CA ALA A 288 7.44 -0.29 -7.74
C ALA A 288 6.93 -0.70 -9.14
N HIS A 289 7.28 -1.90 -9.62
CA HIS A 289 6.75 -2.44 -10.87
C HIS A 289 5.23 -2.70 -10.79
N LEU A 290 4.75 -3.25 -9.67
CA LEU A 290 3.32 -3.41 -9.41
C LEU A 290 2.59 -2.06 -9.47
N VAL A 291 3.12 -1.03 -8.80
CA VAL A 291 2.57 0.33 -8.83
C VAL A 291 2.60 0.90 -10.25
N ALA A 292 3.68 0.71 -11.02
CA ALA A 292 3.72 1.16 -12.42
C ALA A 292 2.62 0.51 -13.26
N ALA A 293 2.46 -0.82 -13.14
CA ALA A 293 1.41 -1.57 -13.83
C ALA A 293 0.01 -1.09 -13.43
N GLU A 294 -0.23 -0.86 -12.13
CA GLU A 294 -1.50 -0.36 -11.59
C GLU A 294 -1.91 0.98 -12.22
N PHE A 295 -0.97 1.89 -12.51
CA PHE A 295 -1.31 3.22 -13.03
C PHE A 295 -1.25 3.34 -14.56
N LEU A 296 -0.38 2.57 -15.21
CA LEU A 296 -0.06 2.75 -16.64
C LEU A 296 -0.64 1.63 -17.51
N ARG A 297 -0.82 0.42 -16.96
CA ARG A 297 -1.18 -0.80 -17.70
C ARG A 297 -2.16 -1.68 -16.92
N SER A 298 -3.07 -1.06 -16.18
CA SER A 298 -3.96 -1.72 -15.20
C SER A 298 -4.93 -2.74 -15.80
N GLY A 299 -5.24 -2.59 -17.10
CA GLY A 299 -6.31 -3.32 -17.78
C GLY A 299 -7.72 -2.89 -17.37
N LEU A 300 -7.86 -1.84 -16.56
CA LEU A 300 -9.15 -1.32 -16.11
C LEU A 300 -9.86 -0.52 -17.21
N SER A 301 -11.19 -0.53 -17.18
CA SER A 301 -12.03 0.39 -17.92
C SER A 301 -11.74 1.84 -17.53
N ALA A 302 -12.08 2.79 -18.41
CA ALA A 302 -11.86 4.22 -18.15
C ALA A 302 -12.48 4.69 -16.82
N ASP A 303 -13.71 4.26 -16.53
CA ASP A 303 -14.42 4.60 -15.29
C ASP A 303 -13.73 4.02 -14.05
N ALA A 304 -13.27 2.76 -14.13
CA ALA A 304 -12.55 2.13 -13.02
C ALA A 304 -11.17 2.77 -12.81
N GLN A 305 -10.47 3.13 -13.89
CA GLN A 305 -9.21 3.87 -13.81
C GLN A 305 -9.41 5.27 -13.21
N GLN A 306 -10.51 5.95 -13.54
CA GLN A 306 -10.85 7.25 -12.94
C GLN A 306 -11.10 7.11 -11.43
N MET A 307 -11.85 6.08 -11.02
CA MET A 307 -12.08 5.77 -9.62
C MET A 307 -10.77 5.46 -8.88
N GLN A 308 -9.91 4.60 -9.46
CA GLN A 308 -8.57 4.32 -8.92
C GLN A 308 -7.81 5.61 -8.69
N ARG A 309 -7.71 6.46 -9.72
CA ARG A 309 -6.93 7.70 -9.66
C ARG A 309 -7.46 8.66 -8.62
N SER A 310 -8.79 8.77 -8.49
CA SER A 310 -9.45 9.61 -7.49
C SER A 310 -9.14 9.14 -6.07
N VAL A 311 -9.34 7.84 -5.79
CA VAL A 311 -9.07 7.26 -4.46
C VAL A 311 -7.58 7.36 -4.13
N MET A 312 -6.69 6.98 -5.04
CA MET A 312 -5.24 6.98 -4.82
C MET A 312 -4.65 8.37 -4.61
N ALA A 313 -5.24 9.41 -5.20
CA ALA A 313 -4.83 10.81 -4.97
C ALA A 313 -5.07 11.28 -3.53
N THR A 314 -5.97 10.63 -2.78
CA THR A 314 -6.23 10.92 -1.37
C THR A 314 -5.23 10.29 -0.41
N GLY A 315 -4.34 9.43 -0.92
CA GLY A 315 -3.35 8.73 -0.12
C GLY A 315 -2.35 9.67 0.56
N PHE A 316 -1.58 9.10 1.49
CA PHE A 316 -0.59 9.88 2.24
C PHE A 316 0.73 10.02 1.48
N GLY A 317 1.22 11.25 1.31
CA GLY A 317 2.56 11.51 0.78
C GLY A 317 2.69 12.71 -0.15
N ARG A 318 1.60 13.11 -0.83
CA ARG A 318 1.61 14.16 -1.86
C ARG A 318 2.34 15.44 -1.46
N THR A 319 2.04 15.96 -0.26
CA THR A 319 2.56 17.25 0.22
C THR A 319 4.03 17.20 0.63
N ARG A 320 4.64 16.01 0.63
CA ARG A 320 6.05 15.80 0.97
C ARG A 320 6.95 15.60 -0.25
N LEU A 321 6.36 15.45 -1.43
CA LEU A 321 7.11 15.41 -2.69
C LEU A 321 7.50 16.83 -3.11
N GLN A 322 8.72 16.96 -3.60
CA GLN A 322 9.27 18.23 -4.09
C GLN A 322 9.12 18.39 -5.61
N ALA A 323 9.01 17.29 -6.35
CA ALA A 323 8.84 17.34 -7.80
C ALA A 323 7.49 18.01 -8.19
N PRO A 324 7.48 18.88 -9.21
CA PRO A 324 6.25 19.40 -9.79
C PRO A 324 5.52 18.28 -10.54
N VAL A 325 4.25 18.06 -10.20
CA VAL A 325 3.44 16.96 -10.73
C VAL A 325 2.07 17.45 -11.18
N THR A 326 1.60 16.91 -12.29
CA THR A 326 0.22 17.08 -12.80
C THR A 326 -0.71 16.05 -12.18
N TYR A 327 -0.19 14.88 -11.80
CA TYR A 327 -0.92 13.87 -11.06
C TYR A 327 -0.03 13.14 -10.05
N TRP A 328 -0.61 12.70 -8.94
CA TRP A 328 0.02 11.81 -7.98
C TRP A 328 -1.02 10.89 -7.34
N GLY A 329 -0.63 9.64 -7.10
CA GLY A 329 -1.34 8.71 -6.24
C GLY A 329 -0.33 7.88 -5.45
N GLY A 330 -0.64 7.58 -4.19
CA GLY A 330 0.29 6.78 -3.39
C GLY A 330 -0.31 6.27 -2.09
N LYS A 331 0.50 5.54 -1.34
CA LYS A 331 0.11 4.97 -0.06
C LYS A 331 1.28 4.96 0.90
N GLY A 332 0.98 5.19 2.18
CA GLY A 332 1.89 4.93 3.29
C GLY A 332 1.46 3.72 4.11
N GLY A 333 2.44 3.10 4.76
CA GLY A 333 2.26 2.01 5.72
C GLY A 333 3.20 2.18 6.91
N ASN A 334 2.71 1.82 8.09
CA ASN A 334 3.48 1.81 9.32
C ASN A 334 3.11 0.56 10.13
N GLY A 335 4.07 0.06 10.89
CA GLY A 335 3.90 -0.96 11.91
C GLY A 335 4.98 -0.82 12.99
N TRP A 336 5.10 -1.84 13.85
CA TRP A 336 6.15 -1.90 14.85
C TRP A 336 7.52 -1.93 14.17
N ARG A 337 8.34 -0.90 14.38
CA ARG A 337 9.69 -0.76 13.76
C ARG A 337 9.70 -0.85 12.22
N LEU A 338 8.58 -0.51 11.58
CA LEU A 338 8.33 -0.70 10.15
C LEU A 338 7.71 0.55 9.53
N LEU A 339 8.23 1.03 8.41
CA LEU A 339 7.68 2.15 7.65
C LEU A 339 7.82 1.88 6.15
N THR A 340 6.76 2.14 5.39
CA THR A 340 6.75 1.96 3.94
C THR A 340 6.01 3.11 3.25
N PHE A 341 6.46 3.50 2.07
CA PHE A 341 5.76 4.43 1.19
C PHE A 341 5.88 3.95 -0.25
N SER A 342 4.84 4.09 -1.04
CA SER A 342 4.94 3.94 -2.49
C SER A 342 4.04 4.94 -3.19
N GLY A 343 4.30 5.18 -4.46
CA GLY A 343 3.43 6.00 -5.27
C GLY A 343 3.86 6.09 -6.72
N TYR A 344 2.93 6.59 -7.51
CA TYR A 344 3.10 6.96 -8.90
C TYR A 344 2.84 8.46 -9.04
N LEU A 345 3.58 9.10 -9.95
CA LEU A 345 3.37 10.49 -10.33
C LEU A 345 3.60 10.68 -11.82
N HIS A 346 2.80 11.59 -12.37
CA HIS A 346 3.04 12.17 -13.68
C HIS A 346 3.62 13.56 -13.47
N THR A 347 4.85 13.79 -13.92
CA THR A 347 5.54 15.07 -13.70
C THR A 347 4.94 16.17 -14.58
N ALA A 348 5.23 17.43 -14.24
CA ALA A 348 4.90 18.55 -15.13
C ALA A 348 5.69 18.51 -16.46
N GLY A 349 6.83 17.82 -16.48
CA GLY A 349 7.63 17.57 -17.69
C GLY A 349 7.16 16.39 -18.53
N GLY A 350 6.08 15.69 -18.14
CA GLY A 350 5.49 14.59 -18.89
C GLY A 350 6.10 13.21 -18.64
N GLU A 351 6.93 13.06 -17.60
CA GLU A 351 7.50 11.76 -17.23
C GLU A 351 6.60 10.99 -16.25
N ASP A 352 6.58 9.67 -16.40
CA ASP A 352 5.92 8.74 -15.51
C ASP A 352 6.92 8.17 -14.52
N VAL A 353 6.72 8.41 -13.23
CA VAL A 353 7.67 8.02 -12.18
C VAL A 353 6.98 7.20 -11.12
N VAL A 354 7.66 6.16 -10.66
CA VAL A 354 7.25 5.36 -9.50
C VAL A 354 8.31 5.38 -8.42
N TYR A 355 7.88 5.24 -7.17
CA TYR A 355 8.77 5.03 -6.05
C TYR A 355 8.25 3.99 -5.07
N ALA A 356 9.17 3.28 -4.42
CA ALA A 356 8.93 2.42 -3.27
C ALA A 356 10.04 2.64 -2.24
N PHE A 357 9.64 2.98 -1.01
CA PHE A 357 10.50 3.11 0.16
C PHE A 357 10.07 2.07 1.19
N MET A 358 11.05 1.38 1.79
CA MET A 358 10.85 0.34 2.77
C MET A 358 11.88 0.48 3.90
N GLN A 359 11.41 0.48 5.14
CA GLN A 359 12.24 0.49 6.35
C GLN A 359 11.73 -0.61 7.29
N HIS A 360 12.60 -1.52 7.70
CA HIS A 360 12.25 -2.63 8.59
C HIS A 360 13.30 -2.83 9.69
N GLY A 361 12.84 -3.07 10.92
CA GLY A 361 13.72 -3.22 12.08
C GLY A 361 14.33 -1.90 12.54
N ALA A 362 13.61 -0.79 12.38
CA ALA A 362 14.03 0.52 12.88
C ALA A 362 14.27 0.52 14.40
N ASP A 363 15.14 1.40 14.89
CA ASP A 363 15.36 1.54 16.34
C ASP A 363 14.11 2.05 17.06
N GLN A 364 13.28 2.84 16.36
CA GLN A 364 12.04 3.37 16.90
C GLN A 364 10.90 2.37 16.72
N GLU A 365 10.19 2.05 17.80
CA GLU A 365 8.99 1.22 17.76
C GLU A 365 7.88 1.83 16.90
N TYR A 366 7.69 3.15 17.00
CA TYR A 366 6.75 3.91 16.16
C TYR A 366 7.50 4.78 15.15
N THR A 367 7.41 4.42 13.87
CA THR A 367 8.26 4.95 12.80
C THR A 367 7.63 6.10 12.02
N MET A 368 6.37 6.50 12.26
CA MET A 368 5.78 7.64 11.54
C MET A 368 6.57 8.94 11.74
N HIS A 369 7.34 9.08 12.82
CA HIS A 369 8.27 10.20 13.02
C HIS A 369 9.41 10.25 12.01
N ASN A 370 9.72 9.14 11.33
CA ASN A 370 10.72 9.05 10.28
C ASN A 370 10.19 9.49 8.90
N THR A 371 8.89 9.80 8.77
CA THR A 371 8.28 10.19 7.50
C THR A 371 9.03 11.33 6.80
N GLY A 372 9.44 12.37 7.54
CA GLY A 372 10.19 13.49 6.95
C GLY A 372 11.53 13.05 6.37
N ALA A 373 12.25 12.18 7.07
CA ALA A 373 13.52 11.62 6.60
C ALA A 373 13.32 10.68 5.41
N ALA A 374 12.29 9.84 5.43
CA ALA A 374 11.94 8.96 4.31
C ALA A 374 11.66 9.77 3.04
N PHE A 375 10.83 10.81 3.10
CA PHE A 375 10.57 11.66 1.94
C PHE A 375 11.76 12.53 1.55
N ALA A 376 12.63 12.93 2.48
CA ALA A 376 13.89 13.58 2.10
C ALA A 376 14.75 12.66 1.23
N TRP A 377 14.81 11.36 1.56
CA TRP A 377 15.55 10.38 0.77
C TRP A 377 14.89 10.06 -0.58
N ILE A 378 13.56 9.88 -0.60
CA ILE A 378 12.79 9.73 -1.85
C ILE A 378 13.02 10.93 -2.77
N ASN A 379 12.92 12.16 -2.26
CA ASN A 379 13.15 13.37 -3.06
C ASN A 379 14.59 13.49 -3.55
N ALA A 380 15.58 13.08 -2.75
CA ALA A 380 16.98 13.05 -3.18
C ALA A 380 17.18 12.08 -4.35
N ALA A 381 16.59 10.88 -4.28
CA ALA A 381 16.62 9.93 -5.39
C ALA A 381 15.84 10.44 -6.62
N MET A 382 14.69 11.10 -6.42
CA MET A 382 13.93 11.74 -7.50
C MET A 382 14.75 12.82 -8.21
N LYS A 383 15.50 13.64 -7.47
CA LYS A 383 16.38 14.66 -8.04
C LYS A 383 17.48 14.05 -8.91
N THR A 384 17.95 12.84 -8.57
CA THR A 384 18.96 12.12 -9.37
C THR A 384 18.35 11.46 -10.61
N VAL A 385 17.10 10.98 -10.55
CA VAL A 385 16.48 10.23 -11.67
C VAL A 385 15.82 11.13 -12.72
N LEU A 386 15.43 12.35 -12.36
CA LEU A 386 14.82 13.35 -13.23
C LEU A 386 15.86 14.26 -13.87
N LEU A 387 15.77 14.46 -15.18
CA LEU A 387 16.60 15.38 -15.94
C LEU A 387 16.01 16.80 -15.96
N GLU A 388 16.80 17.76 -16.46
CA GLU A 388 16.31 19.10 -16.79
C GLU A 388 15.25 19.01 -17.88
N GLY A 389 14.05 19.53 -17.62
CA GLY A 389 12.87 19.40 -18.50
C GLY A 389 11.84 18.38 -18.02
N ASP A 390 12.23 17.33 -17.29
CA ASP A 390 11.32 16.31 -16.75
C ASP A 390 10.50 16.82 -15.54
N GLY A 391 10.68 18.07 -15.14
CA GLY A 391 10.32 18.58 -13.81
C GLY A 391 11.45 18.45 -12.78
N GLY A 392 12.66 18.03 -13.17
CA GLY A 392 13.86 18.07 -12.34
C GLY A 392 14.36 19.50 -12.07
N HIS A 393 15.31 19.66 -11.15
CA HIS A 393 15.90 20.97 -10.86
C HIS A 393 16.69 21.49 -12.07
N VAL A 394 16.30 22.64 -12.59
CA VAL A 394 17.24 23.60 -13.21
C VAL A 394 18.21 24.00 -12.09
N GLN A 395 19.49 23.67 -12.18
CA GLN A 395 20.46 24.49 -11.47
C GLN A 395 20.38 25.87 -12.13
N PRO A 396 20.08 26.97 -11.40
CA PRO A 396 20.31 28.27 -11.99
C PRO A 396 21.78 28.32 -12.39
N ASP A 397 22.05 28.55 -13.67
CA ASP A 397 23.38 28.58 -14.26
C ASP A 397 24.40 29.15 -13.29
N ALA A 398 25.42 28.34 -12.98
CA ALA A 398 26.64 28.85 -12.39
C ALA A 398 27.26 29.83 -13.39
N ALA A 399 27.11 31.12 -13.09
CA ALA A 399 27.80 32.25 -13.68
C ALA A 399 27.58 32.49 -15.18
N ALA A 400 26.63 33.38 -15.49
CA ALA A 400 26.94 34.42 -16.48
C ALA A 400 28.18 35.17 -15.99
N ALA A 401 29.33 34.90 -16.62
CA ALA A 401 30.56 35.63 -16.40
C ALA A 401 30.31 37.15 -16.57
N PRO A 402 30.92 38.01 -15.75
CA PRO A 402 30.80 39.44 -15.95
C PRO A 402 31.34 39.81 -17.32
N THR A 403 30.52 40.51 -18.08
CA THR A 403 30.88 41.18 -19.33
C THR A 403 32.19 41.93 -19.12
N ALA A 404 33.24 41.46 -19.81
CA ALA A 404 34.54 42.10 -19.83
C ALA A 404 34.40 43.56 -20.25
N ALA A 405 35.13 44.41 -19.51
CA ALA A 405 35.15 45.85 -19.63
C ALA A 405 35.41 46.34 -21.07
N ARG A 406 34.75 47.46 -21.42
CA ARG A 406 35.07 48.27 -22.60
C ARG A 406 36.55 48.68 -22.55
N PRO A 407 37.31 48.58 -23.64
CA PRO A 407 38.66 49.12 -23.68
C PRO A 407 38.61 50.65 -23.64
N ALA A 408 39.49 51.23 -22.82
CA ALA A 408 39.73 52.66 -22.74
C ALA A 408 40.24 53.21 -24.08
N MET A 409 39.73 54.38 -24.49
CA MET A 409 40.26 55.12 -25.63
C MET A 409 41.68 55.63 -25.35
N PRO A 410 42.59 55.62 -26.33
CA PRO A 410 43.91 56.21 -26.20
C PRO A 410 43.80 57.74 -26.31
N THR A 411 44.34 58.44 -25.31
CA THR A 411 44.70 59.86 -25.40
C THR A 411 46.08 60.00 -26.03
N ALA A 412 46.18 60.81 -27.08
CA ALA A 412 47.41 61.51 -27.48
C ALA A 412 47.06 62.65 -28.45
N PRO A 413 47.88 63.71 -28.57
CA PRO A 413 48.98 64.15 -27.72
C PRO A 413 48.61 65.26 -26.73
#